data_AF-A0A7R9Y8L9-F1
#
_entry.id   AF-A0A7R9Y8L9-F1
#
_cell.length_a   1.000
_cell.length_b   1.000
_cell.length_c   1.000
_cell.angle_alpha   90.00
_cell.angle_beta   90.00
_cell.angle_gamma   90.00
#
_symmetry.space_group_name_H-M   'P 1'
#
loop_
_entity.id
_entity.type
_entity.pdbx_description
1 polymer ?
#
loop_
_entity_poly.entity_id
_entity_poly.type
_entity_poly.pdbx_seq_one_letter_code
_entity_poly.pdbx_strand_id
1 'polypeptide(L)'
;KRARKAVKPAGMSREVFSLLGAGGLPSLAPAGDAKGGHFKRRRVTGQEGKWKWTTFKNSARGDKFSAKHWQKASVEYPDYPFSRFNVSLESVVYSDEEYDKVLASGSWTRSETDYLMILCQRYDLRWPVIADRYTLTPLRAVEDMQKRYYDVVRALILYRTEAAKAA
;
A
#
# COMPACT_ATOMS: atom_id res chain seq x y z
N LYS A 1 2.63 68.15 33.79
CA LYS A 1 3.70 67.65 32.88
C LYS A 1 3.05 66.72 31.85
N ARG A 2 3.09 67.04 30.54
CA ARG A 2 2.48 66.19 29.49
C ARG A 2 3.24 64.87 29.36
N ALA A 3 2.53 63.74 29.31
CA ALA A 3 3.11 62.42 29.08
C ALA A 3 3.72 62.33 27.66
N ARG A 4 4.91 61.72 27.54
CA ARG A 4 5.59 61.48 26.26
C ARG A 4 4.77 60.47 25.44
N LYS A 5 4.42 60.82 24.19
CA LYS A 5 3.78 59.88 23.26
C LYS A 5 4.77 58.78 22.86
N ALA A 6 4.34 57.53 22.85
CA ALA A 6 5.17 56.41 22.41
C ALA A 6 5.49 56.53 20.91
N VAL A 7 6.74 56.27 20.53
CA VAL A 7 7.20 56.30 19.13
C VAL A 7 7.09 54.89 18.55
N LYS A 8 6.57 54.77 17.32
CA LYS A 8 6.45 53.48 16.62
C LYS A 8 7.83 52.88 16.33
N PRO A 9 8.13 51.63 16.74
CA PRO A 9 9.39 50.97 16.40
C PRO A 9 9.54 50.68 14.89
N ALA A 10 10.78 50.65 14.42
CA ALA A 10 11.11 50.26 13.05
C ALA A 10 10.74 48.78 12.81
N GLY A 11 10.05 48.48 11.71
CA GLY A 11 9.61 47.12 11.38
C GLY A 11 8.20 46.73 11.87
N MET A 12 7.55 47.56 12.70
CA MET A 12 6.16 47.34 13.12
C MET A 12 5.15 48.07 12.22
N SER A 13 4.07 47.38 11.82
CA SER A 13 3.00 47.95 11.02
C SER A 13 2.21 48.99 11.82
N ARG A 14 1.66 50.00 11.13
CA ARG A 14 0.95 51.11 11.77
C ARG A 14 -0.28 50.64 12.53
N GLU A 15 -1.02 49.69 11.96
CA GLU A 15 -2.26 49.14 12.52
C GLU A 15 -2.00 48.38 13.82
N VAL A 16 -0.94 47.57 13.87
CA VAL A 16 -0.56 46.85 15.09
C VAL A 16 -0.14 47.82 16.18
N PHE A 17 0.61 48.87 15.85
CA PHE A 17 0.99 49.90 16.82
C PHE A 17 -0.22 50.65 17.39
N SER A 18 -1.25 50.92 16.58
CA SER A 18 -2.49 51.56 17.03
C SER A 18 -3.29 50.71 18.02
N LEU A 19 -3.18 49.38 17.94
CA LEU A 19 -3.86 48.45 18.86
C LEU A 19 -3.24 48.38 20.25
N LEU A 20 -1.98 48.80 20.43
CA LEU A 20 -1.28 48.72 21.72
C LEU A 20 -1.71 49.77 22.76
N GLY A 21 -2.49 50.78 22.37
CA GLY A 21 -3.02 51.79 23.28
C GLY A 21 -1.96 52.58 24.06
N ALA A 22 -2.40 53.30 25.11
CA ALA A 22 -1.53 54.13 25.95
C ALA A 22 -0.56 53.34 26.85
N GLY A 23 -0.69 52.00 26.90
CA GLY A 23 0.13 51.10 27.70
C GLY A 23 1.49 50.75 27.09
N GLY A 24 1.71 51.08 25.81
CA GLY A 24 2.97 50.77 25.11
C GLY A 24 3.24 49.27 24.97
N LEU A 25 4.35 48.92 24.32
CA LEU A 25 4.80 47.52 24.21
C LEU A 25 5.09 46.97 25.62
N PRO A 26 4.52 45.81 26.03
CA PRO A 26 5.05 45.12 27.19
C PRO A 26 6.53 44.88 26.95
N SER A 27 7.37 45.17 27.96
CA SER A 27 8.82 45.05 27.88
C SER A 27 9.20 43.58 27.65
N LEU A 28 9.22 43.16 26.39
CA LEU A 28 9.92 41.96 25.97
C LEU A 28 11.40 42.29 26.17
N ALA A 29 12.00 41.68 27.19
CA ALA A 29 13.44 41.68 27.37
C ALA A 29 14.10 41.46 26.01
N PRO A 30 15.15 42.22 25.65
CA PRO A 30 15.80 42.05 24.37
C PRO A 30 16.24 40.59 24.31
N ALA A 31 15.65 39.81 23.40
CA ALA A 31 16.25 38.56 22.99
C ALA A 31 17.64 38.95 22.51
N GLY A 32 18.65 38.67 23.35
CA GLY A 32 20.03 39.08 23.10
C GLY A 32 20.41 38.72 21.67
N ASP A 33 21.16 39.61 21.03
CA ASP A 33 21.54 39.59 19.62
C ASP A 33 21.79 38.17 19.07
N ALA A 34 20.71 37.49 18.68
CA ALA A 34 20.78 36.25 17.96
C ALA A 34 21.11 36.64 16.53
N LYS A 35 22.40 36.91 16.28
CA LYS A 35 22.94 36.97 14.92
C LYS A 35 22.52 35.69 14.20
N GLY A 36 21.50 35.83 13.37
CA GLY A 36 20.96 34.75 12.54
C GLY A 36 19.81 34.00 13.20
N GLY A 37 18.61 34.60 13.19
CA GLY A 37 17.38 33.85 13.33
C GLY A 37 17.38 32.66 12.37
N HIS A 38 17.45 31.45 12.91
CA HIS A 38 17.42 30.18 12.15
C HIS A 38 16.16 30.03 11.27
N PHE A 39 15.17 30.91 11.44
CA PHE A 39 13.95 31.00 10.64
C PHE A 39 14.18 31.25 9.14
N LYS A 40 15.33 31.81 8.74
CA LYS A 40 15.69 32.01 7.32
C LYS A 40 16.91 31.18 6.85
N ARG A 41 17.33 30.15 7.59
CA ARG A 41 18.30 29.20 7.02
C ARG A 41 17.63 28.48 5.85
N ARG A 42 18.03 28.83 4.62
CA ARG A 42 17.73 28.05 3.42
C ARG A 42 18.15 26.62 3.73
N ARG A 43 17.19 25.69 3.79
CA ARG A 43 17.49 24.27 4.00
C ARG A 43 18.50 23.85 2.92
N VAL A 44 19.71 23.50 3.36
CA VAL A 44 20.81 23.05 2.47
C VAL A 44 20.53 21.65 1.92
N THR A 45 19.47 20.99 2.39
CA THR A 45 18.93 19.74 1.85
C THR A 45 18.12 19.94 0.57
N GLY A 46 18.60 20.80 -0.36
CA GLY A 46 17.90 21.19 -1.58
C GLY A 46 17.64 20.05 -2.58
N GLN A 47 18.15 18.84 -2.32
CA GLN A 47 17.86 17.62 -3.09
C GLN A 47 16.85 16.68 -2.40
N GLU A 48 16.59 16.82 -1.10
CA GLU A 48 15.74 15.90 -0.32
C GLU A 48 14.23 16.06 -0.60
N GLY A 49 13.84 17.05 -1.39
CA GLY A 49 12.43 17.34 -1.72
C GLY A 49 12.07 17.42 -3.20
N LYS A 50 13.03 17.20 -4.12
CA LYS A 50 12.75 17.27 -5.56
C LYS A 50 12.17 15.95 -6.05
N TRP A 51 11.11 15.99 -6.85
CA TRP A 51 10.52 14.83 -7.50
C TRP A 51 10.96 14.78 -8.96
N LYS A 52 11.33 13.58 -9.44
CA LYS A 52 11.66 13.31 -10.84
C LYS A 52 10.67 12.30 -11.41
N TRP A 53 10.16 12.57 -12.61
CA TRP A 53 9.33 11.63 -13.36
C TRP A 53 10.25 10.56 -13.97
N THR A 54 10.25 9.36 -13.39
CA THR A 54 11.23 8.31 -13.71
C THR A 54 10.52 7.08 -14.27
N THR A 55 11.09 6.50 -15.31
CA THR A 55 10.64 5.19 -15.82
C THR A 55 11.12 4.10 -14.89
N PHE A 56 10.24 3.17 -14.53
CA PHE A 56 10.57 2.01 -13.72
C PHE A 56 10.16 0.72 -14.45
N LYS A 57 10.86 -0.35 -14.10
CA LYS A 57 10.50 -1.73 -14.44
C LYS A 57 10.17 -2.44 -13.13
N ASN A 58 9.19 -3.33 -13.16
CA ASN A 58 8.80 -4.12 -12.00
C ASN A 58 9.31 -5.54 -12.21
N SER A 59 10.33 -5.97 -11.46
CA SER A 59 10.91 -7.33 -11.58
C SER A 59 9.90 -8.45 -11.30
N ALA A 60 8.88 -8.17 -10.47
CA ALA A 60 7.84 -9.12 -10.15
C ALA A 60 6.84 -9.35 -11.28
N ARG A 61 6.94 -8.57 -12.37
CA ARG A 61 6.16 -8.77 -13.59
C ARG A 61 6.98 -9.57 -14.59
N GLY A 62 6.40 -10.66 -15.10
CA GLY A 62 7.00 -11.44 -16.19
C GLY A 62 6.88 -10.75 -17.55
N ASP A 63 5.91 -9.85 -17.72
CA ASP A 63 5.82 -8.99 -18.89
C ASP A 63 6.80 -7.82 -18.72
N LYS A 64 7.66 -7.57 -19.72
CA LYS A 64 8.70 -6.51 -19.73
C LYS A 64 8.13 -5.08 -19.76
N PHE A 65 6.98 -4.88 -19.13
CA PHE A 65 6.23 -3.65 -19.04
C PHE A 65 7.02 -2.57 -18.28
N SER A 66 7.01 -1.36 -18.83
CA SER A 66 7.63 -0.19 -18.22
C SER A 66 6.60 0.92 -18.06
N ALA A 67 6.49 1.46 -16.85
CA ALA A 67 5.66 2.61 -16.53
C ALA A 67 6.50 3.75 -15.96
N LYS A 68 5.90 4.91 -15.74
CA LYS A 68 6.55 6.07 -15.14
C LYS A 68 5.87 6.44 -13.82
N HIS A 69 6.65 6.87 -12.83
CA HIS A 69 6.14 7.37 -11.57
C HIS A 69 6.98 8.54 -11.05
N TRP A 70 6.41 9.32 -10.11
CA TRP A 70 7.15 10.36 -9.40
C TRP A 70 8.01 9.73 -8.32
N GLN A 71 9.33 9.86 -8.44
CA GLN A 71 10.31 9.38 -7.47
C GLN A 71 11.06 10.55 -6.86
N LYS A 72 11.40 10.48 -5.56
CA LYS A 72 12.28 11.47 -4.95
C LYS A 72 13.65 11.42 -5.63
N ALA A 73 14.16 12.58 -6.04
CA ALA A 73 15.43 12.69 -6.76
C ALA A 73 16.64 12.20 -5.94
N SER A 74 16.54 12.29 -4.61
CA SER A 74 17.56 11.81 -3.67
C SER A 74 17.54 10.28 -3.47
N VAL A 75 16.52 9.59 -3.96
CA VAL A 75 16.35 8.15 -3.74
C VAL A 75 16.50 7.43 -5.05
N GLU A 76 17.42 6.48 -5.10
CA GLU A 76 17.58 5.54 -6.19
C GLU A 76 17.33 4.14 -5.64
N TYR A 77 16.49 3.37 -6.34
CA TYR A 77 16.17 2.01 -5.94
C TYR A 77 16.79 1.05 -6.98
N PRO A 78 17.44 -0.03 -6.54
CA PRO A 78 17.98 -1.02 -7.47
C PRO A 78 16.88 -1.74 -8.26
N ASP A 79 15.70 -1.88 -7.67
CA ASP A 79 14.48 -2.42 -8.28
C ASP A 79 13.27 -1.66 -7.75
N TYR A 80 12.11 -1.78 -8.41
CA TYR A 80 10.91 -1.09 -7.99
C TYR A 80 10.50 -1.48 -6.55
N PRO A 81 10.34 -0.53 -5.61
CA PRO A 81 10.15 -0.83 -4.19
C PRO A 81 8.96 -1.74 -3.87
N PHE A 82 7.95 -1.76 -4.74
CA PHE A 82 6.75 -2.56 -4.55
C PHE A 82 6.83 -3.95 -5.19
N SER A 83 7.89 -4.26 -5.95
CA SER A 83 8.10 -5.59 -6.54
C SER A 83 8.15 -6.69 -5.48
N ARG A 84 8.75 -6.40 -4.32
CA ARG A 84 8.82 -7.33 -3.18
C ARG A 84 7.47 -7.72 -2.57
N PHE A 85 6.41 -6.96 -2.85
CA PHE A 85 5.07 -7.25 -2.31
C PHE A 85 4.22 -8.08 -3.26
N ASN A 86 4.76 -8.45 -4.43
CA ASN A 86 4.09 -9.39 -5.32
C ASN A 86 4.23 -10.81 -4.76
N VAL A 87 3.31 -11.17 -3.87
CA VAL A 87 3.21 -12.51 -3.33
C VAL A 87 2.31 -13.32 -4.23
N SER A 88 2.90 -14.25 -4.98
CA SER A 88 2.16 -15.24 -5.78
C SER A 88 1.91 -16.48 -4.93
N LEU A 89 0.68 -16.96 -4.90
CA LEU A 89 0.36 -18.21 -4.24
C LEU A 89 0.78 -19.39 -5.11
N GLU A 90 1.23 -20.47 -4.47
CA GLU A 90 1.53 -21.71 -5.17
C GLU A 90 0.24 -22.31 -5.75
N SER A 91 0.26 -22.65 -7.05
CA SER A 91 -0.91 -23.18 -7.72
C SER A 91 -1.17 -24.63 -7.31
N VAL A 92 -2.34 -24.90 -6.74
CA VAL A 92 -2.80 -26.26 -6.46
C VAL A 92 -3.51 -26.81 -7.70
N VAL A 93 -2.86 -27.77 -8.36
CA VAL A 93 -3.41 -28.49 -9.52
C VAL A 93 -3.57 -29.96 -9.13
N TYR A 94 -4.68 -30.57 -9.58
CA TYR A 94 -4.94 -32.00 -9.41
C TYR A 94 -5.15 -32.69 -10.76
N SER A 95 -4.90 -33.99 -10.77
CA SER A 95 -5.18 -34.89 -11.88
C SER A 95 -6.58 -35.49 -11.78
N ASP A 96 -7.05 -36.07 -12.88
CA ASP A 96 -8.30 -36.81 -12.97
C ASP A 96 -8.38 -37.95 -11.94
N GLU A 97 -7.29 -38.68 -11.75
CA GLU A 97 -7.23 -39.77 -10.78
C GLU A 97 -7.35 -39.28 -9.33
N GLU A 98 -6.71 -38.15 -9.01
CA GLU A 98 -6.84 -37.54 -7.68
C GLU A 98 -8.28 -37.07 -7.45
N TYR A 99 -8.94 -36.56 -8.49
CA TYR A 99 -10.33 -36.14 -8.40
C TYR A 99 -11.25 -37.30 -8.04
N ASP A 100 -11.16 -38.39 -8.80
CA ASP A 100 -12.04 -39.55 -8.64
C ASP A 100 -11.80 -40.29 -7.31
N LYS A 101 -10.56 -40.27 -6.80
CA LYS A 101 -10.20 -40.94 -5.54
C LYS A 101 -10.59 -40.16 -4.29
N VAL A 102 -10.33 -38.84 -4.25
CA VAL A 102 -10.41 -38.07 -2.99
C VAL A 102 -11.17 -36.75 -3.07
N LEU A 103 -11.57 -36.27 -4.26
CA LEU A 103 -12.20 -34.94 -4.41
C LEU A 103 -13.69 -34.99 -4.75
N ALA A 104 -14.25 -36.16 -5.04
CA ALA A 104 -15.67 -36.33 -5.31
C ALA A 104 -16.55 -35.77 -4.18
N SER A 105 -17.59 -35.04 -4.53
CA SER A 105 -18.51 -34.41 -3.57
C SER A 105 -19.95 -34.51 -4.07
N GLY A 106 -20.90 -34.68 -3.15
CA GLY A 106 -22.33 -34.69 -3.49
C GLY A 106 -22.89 -33.30 -3.81
N SER A 107 -22.25 -32.23 -3.34
CA SER A 107 -22.73 -30.84 -3.52
C SER A 107 -22.00 -30.06 -4.60
N TRP A 108 -20.86 -30.58 -5.08
CA TRP A 108 -20.02 -29.94 -6.10
C TRP A 108 -19.75 -30.89 -7.24
N THR A 109 -20.04 -30.44 -8.46
CA THR A 109 -19.64 -31.15 -9.67
C THR A 109 -18.15 -30.97 -9.95
N ARG A 110 -17.60 -31.86 -10.80
CA ARG A 110 -16.21 -31.76 -11.25
C ARG A 110 -15.96 -30.46 -11.99
N SER A 111 -16.82 -30.13 -12.95
CA SER A 111 -16.76 -28.89 -13.72
C SER A 111 -16.81 -27.63 -12.84
N GLU A 112 -17.67 -27.61 -11.81
CA GLU A 112 -17.70 -26.48 -10.86
C GLU A 112 -16.40 -26.38 -10.05
N THR A 113 -15.86 -27.51 -9.62
CA THR A 113 -14.60 -27.55 -8.85
C THR A 113 -13.43 -27.10 -9.72
N ASP A 114 -13.33 -27.59 -10.95
CA ASP A 114 -12.30 -27.19 -11.91
C ASP A 114 -12.37 -25.68 -12.17
N TYR A 115 -13.58 -25.16 -12.39
CA TYR A 115 -13.79 -23.72 -12.60
C TYR A 115 -13.37 -22.90 -11.38
N LEU A 116 -13.74 -23.32 -10.17
CA LEU A 116 -13.32 -22.69 -8.93
C LEU A 116 -11.80 -22.67 -8.80
N MET A 117 -11.12 -23.80 -9.03
CA MET A 117 -9.66 -23.87 -8.94
C MET A 117 -8.97 -22.95 -9.95
N ILE A 118 -9.49 -22.84 -11.17
CA ILE A 118 -8.99 -21.91 -12.19
C ILE A 118 -9.14 -20.45 -11.72
N LEU A 119 -10.29 -20.08 -11.14
CA LEU A 119 -10.50 -18.73 -10.60
C LEU A 119 -9.56 -18.46 -9.42
N CYS A 120 -9.39 -19.43 -8.53
CA CYS A 120 -8.46 -19.36 -7.39
C CYS A 120 -7.02 -19.09 -7.84
N GLN A 121 -6.56 -19.79 -8.89
CA GLN A 121 -5.24 -19.58 -9.48
C GLN A 121 -5.13 -18.21 -10.18
N ARG A 122 -6.16 -17.80 -10.93
CA ARG A 122 -6.13 -16.55 -11.71
C ARG A 122 -6.14 -15.30 -10.84
N TYR A 123 -6.78 -15.35 -9.67
CA TYR A 123 -7.01 -14.19 -8.82
C TYR A 123 -6.30 -14.25 -7.46
N ASP A 124 -5.33 -15.14 -7.29
CA ASP A 124 -4.54 -15.32 -6.06
C ASP A 124 -5.41 -15.44 -4.78
N LEU A 125 -6.47 -16.25 -4.83
CA LEU A 125 -7.43 -16.42 -3.72
C LEU A 125 -8.08 -15.12 -3.20
N ARG A 126 -8.15 -14.07 -4.01
CA ARG A 126 -8.92 -12.86 -3.67
C ARG A 126 -10.42 -13.15 -3.75
N TRP A 127 -10.97 -13.67 -2.66
CA TRP A 127 -12.36 -14.14 -2.57
C TRP A 127 -13.42 -13.15 -3.07
N PRO A 128 -13.35 -11.83 -2.78
CA PRO A 128 -14.30 -10.87 -3.34
C PRO A 128 -14.29 -10.83 -4.88
N VAL A 129 -13.11 -10.96 -5.49
CA VAL A 129 -12.95 -10.99 -6.95
C VAL A 129 -13.41 -12.33 -7.51
N ILE A 130 -13.08 -13.43 -6.84
CA ILE A 130 -13.53 -14.77 -7.27
C ILE A 130 -15.05 -14.84 -7.26
N ALA A 131 -15.69 -14.34 -6.21
CA ALA A 131 -17.14 -14.31 -6.09
C ALA A 131 -17.80 -13.43 -7.16
N ASP A 132 -17.25 -12.25 -7.44
CA ASP A 132 -17.69 -11.37 -8.53
C ASP A 132 -17.59 -12.06 -9.91
N ARG A 133 -16.55 -12.87 -10.11
CA ARG A 133 -16.28 -13.56 -11.40
C ARG A 133 -16.89 -14.95 -11.49
N TYR A 134 -17.57 -15.42 -10.46
CA TYR A 134 -18.20 -16.74 -10.48
C TYR A 134 -19.53 -16.67 -11.23
N THR A 135 -19.57 -17.24 -12.43
CA THR A 135 -20.72 -17.13 -13.34
C THR A 135 -21.57 -18.39 -13.43
N LEU A 136 -21.16 -19.49 -12.78
CA LEU A 136 -21.92 -20.74 -12.83
C LEU A 136 -23.18 -20.65 -11.99
N THR A 137 -24.21 -21.38 -12.42
CA THR A 137 -25.47 -21.55 -11.70
C THR A 137 -25.53 -22.93 -11.05
N PRO A 138 -25.99 -23.04 -9.78
CA PRO A 138 -26.44 -21.95 -8.91
C PRO A 138 -25.28 -21.08 -8.42
N LEU A 139 -25.59 -19.81 -8.12
CA LEU A 139 -24.64 -18.92 -7.45
C LEU A 139 -24.29 -19.51 -6.08
N ARG A 140 -23.00 -19.58 -5.78
CA ARG A 140 -22.48 -20.10 -4.51
C ARG A 140 -22.15 -18.96 -3.58
N ALA A 141 -22.38 -19.15 -2.28
CA ALA A 141 -21.88 -18.22 -1.28
C ALA A 141 -20.34 -18.25 -1.27
N VAL A 142 -19.71 -17.14 -0.87
CA VAL A 142 -18.25 -17.06 -0.76
C VAL A 142 -17.70 -18.12 0.19
N GLU A 143 -18.40 -18.36 1.30
CA GLU A 143 -18.06 -19.39 2.29
C GLU A 143 -18.08 -20.80 1.69
N ASP A 144 -19.03 -21.11 0.80
CA ASP A 144 -19.10 -22.42 0.14
C ASP A 144 -17.92 -22.63 -0.80
N MET A 145 -17.55 -21.59 -1.56
CA MET A 145 -16.39 -21.61 -2.44
C MET A 145 -15.09 -21.75 -1.64
N GLN A 146 -14.96 -21.00 -0.55
CA GLN A 146 -13.83 -21.11 0.38
C GLN A 146 -13.71 -22.51 0.94
N LYS A 147 -14.82 -23.04 1.49
CA LYS A 147 -14.87 -24.38 2.04
C LYS A 147 -14.45 -25.41 1.01
N ARG A 148 -15.00 -25.36 -0.21
CA ARG A 148 -14.66 -26.31 -1.28
C ARG A 148 -13.17 -26.26 -1.62
N TYR A 149 -12.59 -25.07 -1.78
CA TYR A 149 -11.17 -24.92 -2.06
C TYR A 149 -10.30 -25.55 -0.96
N TYR A 150 -10.54 -25.21 0.31
CA TYR A 150 -9.73 -25.75 1.40
C TYR A 150 -9.92 -27.24 1.63
N ASP A 151 -11.12 -27.77 1.39
CA ASP A 151 -11.39 -29.21 1.43
C ASP A 151 -10.57 -29.93 0.35
N VAL A 152 -10.53 -29.39 -0.88
CA VAL A 152 -9.72 -29.93 -1.99
C VAL A 152 -8.23 -29.89 -1.64
N VAL A 153 -7.72 -28.73 -1.21
CA VAL A 153 -6.30 -28.59 -0.84
C VAL A 153 -5.92 -29.55 0.27
N ARG A 154 -6.74 -29.67 1.32
CA ARG A 154 -6.51 -30.60 2.43
C ARG A 154 -6.49 -32.05 1.95
N ALA A 155 -7.49 -32.46 1.16
CA ALA A 155 -7.59 -33.82 0.64
C ALA A 155 -6.37 -34.19 -0.21
N LEU A 156 -5.92 -33.27 -1.07
CA LEU A 156 -4.72 -33.47 -1.90
C LEU A 156 -3.45 -33.59 -1.08
N ILE A 157 -3.25 -32.73 -0.08
CA ILE A 157 -2.08 -32.80 0.80
C ILE A 157 -2.07 -34.16 1.52
N LEU A 158 -3.18 -34.57 2.11
CA LEU A 158 -3.28 -35.85 2.81
C LEU A 158 -2.99 -37.02 1.85
N TYR A 159 -3.67 -37.08 0.71
CA TYR A 159 -3.48 -38.14 -0.28
C TYR A 159 -2.03 -38.25 -0.77
N ARG A 160 -1.40 -37.12 -1.09
CA ARG A 160 0.01 -37.08 -1.55
C ARG A 160 0.97 -37.48 -0.44
N THR A 161 0.73 -37.07 0.81
CA THR A 161 1.58 -37.46 1.94
C THR A 161 1.46 -38.94 2.28
N GLU A 162 0.28 -39.53 2.13
CA GLU A 162 0.06 -40.97 2.33
C GLU A 162 0.72 -41.78 1.20
N ALA A 163 0.53 -41.37 -0.05
CA ALA A 163 1.19 -41.98 -1.20
C ALA A 163 2.72 -41.91 -1.07
N ALA A 164 3.27 -40.79 -0.62
CA ALA A 164 4.71 -40.62 -0.40
C ALA A 164 5.26 -41.48 0.76
N LYS A 165 4.43 -41.83 1.75
CA LYS A 165 4.82 -42.77 2.83
C LYS A 165 4.75 -44.23 2.40
N ALA A 166 3.91 -44.53 1.42
CA ALA A 166 3.72 -45.88 0.90
C ALA A 166 4.71 -46.26 -0.21
N ALA A 167 5.40 -45.27 -0.79
CA ALA A 167 6.48 -45.43 -1.76
C ALA A 167 7.85 -45.59 -1.07
#